data_AF-A0A851U691-F1
#
_entry.id   AF-A0A851U691-F1
#
_cell.length_a   1.000
_cell.length_b   1.000
_cell.length_c   1.000
_cell.angle_alpha   90.00
_cell.angle_beta   90.00
_cell.angle_gamma   90.00
#
_symmetry.space_group_name_H-M   'P 1'
#
loop_
_entity.id
_entity.type
_entity.pdbx_description
1 polymer ?
#
loop_
_entity_poly.entity_id
_entity_poly.type
_entity_poly.pdbx_seq_one_letter_code
_entity_poly.pdbx_strand_id
1 'polypeptide(L)'
;MRAPGPCGECGAGGAARYRCPRCHSAYCSVSCCRTHRAEHCTPEARREPQPEAAGQGSPPDPAHGPWALQDILSEEDEQDRVPPQKLKLLGESEELRGLLQNPHLRQLLLAIDRAQDKSSLLRKFMQEPLFVEFADCCLSIVEPPEKENVLPK
;
A
#
# COMPACT_ATOMS: atom_id res chain seq x y z
N MET A 1 1.91 33.28 -14.17
CA MET A 1 2.13 32.32 -15.28
C MET A 1 3.56 31.81 -15.19
N ARG A 2 3.76 30.54 -14.77
CA ARG A 2 5.11 29.96 -14.62
C ARG A 2 5.67 29.65 -16.01
N ALA A 3 6.91 30.05 -16.27
CA ALA A 3 7.59 29.71 -17.51
C ALA A 3 7.73 28.17 -17.62
N PRO A 4 7.52 27.58 -18.82
CA PRO A 4 7.77 26.16 -19.04
C PRO A 4 9.23 25.83 -18.74
N GLY A 5 9.45 24.82 -17.89
CA GLY A 5 10.78 24.35 -17.53
C GLY A 5 11.50 23.62 -18.69
N PRO A 6 12.76 23.21 -18.50
CA PRO A 6 13.45 22.36 -19.45
C PRO A 6 12.82 20.97 -19.54
N CYS A 7 12.86 20.37 -20.72
CA CYS A 7 12.48 18.98 -20.93
C CYS A 7 13.53 18.06 -20.27
N GLY A 8 13.09 17.10 -19.44
CA GLY A 8 13.97 16.14 -18.77
C GLY A 8 14.66 15.14 -19.69
N GLU A 9 14.24 15.05 -20.95
CA GLU A 9 14.72 14.05 -21.91
C GLU A 9 15.68 14.64 -22.95
N CYS A 10 15.33 15.79 -23.52
CA CYS A 10 16.14 16.43 -24.57
C CYS A 10 16.83 17.72 -24.11
N GLY A 11 16.62 18.14 -22.85
CA GLY A 11 17.22 19.36 -22.31
C GLY A 11 16.69 20.67 -22.92
N ALA A 12 15.74 20.62 -23.85
CA ALA A 12 15.19 21.80 -24.51
C ALA A 12 14.52 22.73 -23.48
N GLY A 13 15.15 23.89 -23.25
CA GLY A 13 14.66 24.92 -22.34
C GLY A 13 13.38 25.58 -22.86
N GLY A 14 12.44 25.89 -21.96
CA GLY A 14 11.22 26.63 -22.34
C GLY A 14 10.18 25.83 -23.12
N ALA A 15 10.38 24.52 -23.30
CA ALA A 15 9.52 23.69 -24.16
C ALA A 15 8.69 22.66 -23.40
N ALA A 16 8.91 22.46 -22.09
CA ALA A 16 8.18 21.44 -21.35
C ALA A 16 6.73 21.86 -21.08
N ARG A 17 5.82 21.40 -21.95
CA ARG A 17 4.38 21.67 -21.92
C ARG A 17 3.58 20.62 -21.15
N TYR A 18 4.19 19.47 -20.88
CA TYR A 18 3.50 18.31 -20.32
C TYR A 18 4.31 17.69 -19.19
N ARG A 19 3.66 16.89 -18.34
CA ARG A 19 4.27 16.20 -17.19
C ARG A 19 3.89 14.72 -17.16
N CYS A 20 4.82 13.88 -16.73
CA CYS A 20 4.57 12.44 -16.57
C CYS A 20 3.73 12.19 -15.29
N PRO A 21 2.63 11.41 -15.34
CA PRO A 21 1.83 11.13 -14.14
C PRO A 21 2.50 10.17 -13.14
N ARG A 22 3.62 9.53 -13.50
CA ARG A 22 4.30 8.52 -12.67
C ARG A 22 5.46 9.08 -11.85
N CYS A 23 6.11 10.13 -12.34
CA CYS A 23 7.29 10.72 -11.72
C CYS A 23 7.35 12.25 -11.84
N HIS A 24 6.28 12.88 -12.36
CA HIS A 24 6.15 14.33 -12.56
C HIS A 24 7.23 15.00 -13.43
N SER A 25 8.10 14.23 -14.09
CA SER A 25 9.12 14.74 -15.01
C SER A 25 8.49 15.50 -16.17
N ALA A 26 9.07 16.67 -16.48
CA ALA A 26 8.54 17.59 -17.48
C ALA A 26 9.08 17.23 -18.88
N TYR A 27 8.22 17.26 -19.89
CA TYR A 27 8.60 16.92 -21.27
C TYR A 27 7.93 17.83 -22.30
N CYS A 28 8.54 17.94 -23.49
CA CYS A 28 8.09 18.84 -24.55
C CYS A 28 7.21 18.19 -25.62
N SER A 29 7.30 16.88 -25.82
CA SER A 29 6.58 16.15 -26.88
C SER A 29 6.27 14.71 -26.50
N VAL A 30 5.36 14.08 -27.25
CA VAL A 30 5.05 12.65 -27.10
C VAL A 30 6.27 11.75 -27.30
N SER A 31 7.20 12.14 -28.16
CA SER A 31 8.45 11.40 -28.39
C SER A 31 9.31 11.38 -27.12
N CYS A 32 9.50 12.54 -26.48
CA CYS A 32 10.19 12.62 -25.19
C CYS A 32 9.46 11.81 -24.10
N CYS A 33 8.12 11.83 -24.06
CA CYS A 33 7.35 11.03 -23.10
C CYS A 33 7.58 9.51 -23.26
N ARG A 34 7.74 9.01 -24.49
CA ARG A 34 8.00 7.59 -24.74
C ARG A 34 9.42 7.20 -24.33
N THR A 35 10.42 8.00 -24.67
CA THR A 35 11.81 7.80 -24.23
C THR A 35 11.91 7.81 -22.71
N HIS A 36 11.27 8.81 -22.09
CA HIS A 36 11.16 8.92 -20.65
C HIS A 36 10.62 7.64 -20.01
N ARG A 37 9.48 7.15 -20.50
CA ARG A 37 8.80 5.96 -19.98
C ARG A 37 9.63 4.68 -20.14
N ALA A 38 10.43 4.58 -21.18
CA ALA A 38 11.25 3.40 -21.45
C ALA A 38 12.52 3.39 -20.58
N GLU A 39 13.21 4.53 -20.47
CA GLU A 39 14.60 4.55 -20.00
C GLU A 39 14.76 5.24 -18.62
N HIS A 40 13.88 6.19 -18.27
CA HIS A 40 14.11 7.13 -17.16
C HIS A 40 12.93 7.29 -16.20
N CYS A 41 11.83 6.59 -16.43
CA CYS A 41 10.61 6.68 -15.61
C CYS A 41 10.71 5.78 -14.38
N THR A 42 11.56 6.19 -13.45
CA THR A 42 11.53 5.64 -12.09
C THR A 42 10.34 6.24 -11.35
N PRO A 43 9.50 5.44 -10.67
CA PRO A 43 8.51 5.98 -9.75
C PRO A 43 9.28 6.80 -8.71
N GLU A 44 9.09 8.11 -8.72
CA GLU A 44 9.70 8.97 -7.70
C GLU A 44 9.09 8.51 -6.37
N ALA A 45 9.91 7.90 -5.52
CA ALA A 45 9.63 7.84 -4.10
C ALA A 45 9.43 9.28 -3.65
N ARG A 46 8.17 9.64 -3.40
CA ARG A 46 7.66 10.85 -2.76
C ARG A 46 8.80 11.76 -2.28
N ARG A 47 9.23 12.71 -3.12
CA ARG A 47 10.05 13.82 -2.64
C ARG A 47 9.19 14.57 -1.64
N GLU A 48 9.48 14.36 -0.35
CA GLU A 48 9.05 15.28 0.69
C GLU A 48 9.43 16.70 0.25
N PRO A 49 8.52 17.67 0.35
CA PRO A 49 8.86 19.07 0.13
C PRO A 49 9.95 19.45 1.16
N GLN A 50 11.18 19.64 0.71
CA GLN A 50 12.17 20.29 1.55
C GLN A 50 11.75 21.75 1.76
N PRO A 51 11.92 22.29 2.98
CA PRO A 51 11.36 23.56 3.37
C PRO A 51 12.23 24.71 2.86
N GLU A 52 11.68 25.53 1.98
CA GLU A 52 12.17 26.89 1.78
C GLU A 52 11.44 27.82 2.76
N ALA A 53 12.23 28.42 3.63
CA ALA A 53 11.80 29.18 4.79
C ALA A 53 11.02 30.44 4.41
N ALA A 54 9.83 30.60 4.99
CA ALA A 54 9.32 31.88 5.49
C ALA A 54 8.02 31.68 6.29
N GLY A 55 8.03 32.10 7.56
CA GLY A 55 6.85 32.68 8.22
C GLY A 55 5.89 31.75 8.96
N GLN A 56 6.11 31.64 10.27
CA GLN A 56 5.11 31.80 11.34
C GLN A 56 3.80 30.97 11.30
N GLY A 57 3.62 30.12 12.32
CA GLY A 57 2.30 29.85 12.89
C GLY A 57 2.01 28.42 13.30
N SER A 58 2.21 28.15 14.59
CA SER A 58 1.68 27.02 15.39
C SER A 58 2.30 25.62 15.24
N PRO A 59 2.46 24.88 16.36
CA PRO A 59 2.89 23.49 16.33
C PRO A 59 1.70 22.59 15.95
N PRO A 60 1.80 21.71 14.94
CA PRO A 60 0.90 20.58 14.85
C PRO A 60 1.36 19.50 15.84
N ASP A 61 0.43 19.16 16.70
CA ASP A 61 0.39 18.05 17.65
C ASP A 61 1.00 16.72 17.14
N PRO A 62 1.67 15.92 18.00
CA PRO A 62 2.24 14.64 17.62
C PRO A 62 1.16 13.56 17.55
N ALA A 63 0.32 13.61 16.52
CA ALA A 63 -0.69 12.58 16.24
C ALA A 63 -0.54 12.00 14.83
N HIS A 64 0.69 11.68 14.42
CA HIS A 64 0.89 10.68 13.37
C HIS A 64 0.77 9.29 14.01
N GLY A 65 -0.48 8.87 14.21
CA GLY A 65 -0.78 7.46 14.45
C GLY A 65 -0.27 6.64 13.25
N PRO A 66 0.25 5.42 13.49
CA PRO A 66 0.56 4.52 12.40
C PRO A 66 -0.74 4.22 11.64
N TRP A 67 -0.65 4.03 10.33
CA TRP A 67 -1.77 3.71 9.42
C TRP A 67 -2.59 4.92 8.94
N ALA A 68 -2.02 5.69 8.03
CA ALA A 68 -2.81 6.40 7.01
C ALA A 68 -3.42 5.34 6.05
N LEU A 69 -4.46 4.64 6.50
CA LEU A 69 -5.22 3.64 5.71
C LEU A 69 -6.41 4.25 4.97
N GLN A 70 -6.67 5.54 5.16
CA GLN A 70 -7.85 6.20 4.61
C GLN A 70 -7.75 6.59 3.12
N ASP A 71 -6.62 6.34 2.44
CA ASP A 71 -6.40 6.79 1.05
C ASP A 71 -6.38 5.64 0.01
N ILE A 72 -6.66 4.40 0.42
CA ILE A 72 -6.52 3.20 -0.45
C ILE A 72 -7.82 2.40 -0.59
N LEU A 73 -8.75 2.47 0.36
CA LEU A 73 -9.97 1.67 0.37
C LEU A 73 -11.16 2.55 -0.06
N SER A 74 -11.91 2.10 -1.07
CA SER A 74 -13.21 2.71 -1.40
C SER A 74 -14.21 2.43 -0.28
N GLU A 75 -15.26 3.23 -0.17
CA GLU A 75 -16.35 3.07 0.82
C GLU A 75 -16.98 1.66 0.89
N GLU A 76 -16.82 0.86 -0.16
CA GLU A 76 -17.25 -0.54 -0.24
C GLU A 76 -16.25 -1.52 0.42
N ASP A 77 -14.95 -1.26 0.36
CA ASP A 77 -13.88 -2.05 1.01
C ASP A 77 -13.82 -1.81 2.55
N GLU A 78 -14.54 -0.83 3.07
CA GLU A 78 -14.61 -0.58 4.51
C GLU A 78 -15.34 -1.70 5.26
N GLN A 79 -16.27 -2.41 4.60
CA GLN A 79 -16.98 -3.55 5.18
C GLN A 79 -16.10 -4.81 5.28
N ASP A 80 -15.21 -5.05 4.32
CA ASP A 80 -14.26 -6.17 4.32
C ASP A 80 -13.10 -5.96 5.32
N ARG A 81 -12.97 -4.76 5.88
CA ARG A 81 -11.89 -4.44 6.82
C ARG A 81 -12.19 -5.00 8.21
N VAL A 82 -11.32 -5.91 8.68
CA VAL A 82 -11.40 -6.45 10.04
C VAL A 82 -11.21 -5.34 11.09
N PRO A 83 -12.17 -5.15 12.02
CA PRO A 83 -12.06 -4.15 13.08
C PRO A 83 -10.86 -4.39 14.01
N PRO A 84 -10.21 -3.33 14.53
CA PRO A 84 -9.02 -3.46 15.37
C PRO A 84 -9.27 -4.22 16.67
N GLN A 85 -10.52 -4.25 17.15
CA GLN A 85 -10.92 -5.07 18.30
C GLN A 85 -10.80 -6.57 18.00
N LYS A 86 -11.25 -7.02 16.82
CA LYS A 86 -11.10 -8.42 16.39
C LYS A 86 -9.65 -8.77 16.09
N LEU A 87 -8.86 -7.81 15.57
CA LEU A 87 -7.42 -8.01 15.36
C LEU A 87 -6.65 -8.28 16.67
N LYS A 88 -7.10 -7.74 17.81
CA LYS A 88 -6.48 -8.05 19.11
C LYS A 88 -6.71 -9.50 19.54
N LEU A 89 -7.88 -10.07 19.22
CA LEU A 89 -8.22 -11.47 19.53
C LEU A 89 -7.27 -12.45 18.84
N LEU A 90 -6.78 -12.11 17.64
CA LEU A 90 -5.75 -12.91 16.95
C LEU A 90 -4.49 -13.08 17.82
N GLY A 91 -4.10 -12.07 18.59
CA GLY A 91 -2.93 -12.11 19.47
C GLY A 91 -3.13 -12.94 20.75
N GLU A 92 -4.38 -13.22 21.12
CA GLU A 92 -4.73 -14.02 22.29
C GLU A 92 -4.79 -15.52 21.97
N SER A 93 -4.92 -15.89 20.69
CA SER A 93 -4.92 -17.28 20.23
C SER A 93 -3.54 -17.92 20.30
N GLU A 94 -3.40 -18.97 21.11
CA GLU A 94 -2.16 -19.76 21.20
C GLU A 94 -1.86 -20.54 19.92
N GLU A 95 -2.90 -20.99 19.19
CA GLU A 95 -2.75 -21.71 17.93
C GLU A 95 -2.14 -20.82 16.84
N LEU A 96 -2.67 -19.59 16.71
CA LEU A 96 -2.15 -18.60 15.76
C LEU A 96 -0.72 -18.18 16.12
N ARG A 97 -0.43 -18.02 17.42
CA ARG A 97 0.95 -17.78 17.91
C ARG A 97 1.88 -18.95 17.64
N GLY A 98 1.38 -20.19 17.68
CA GLY A 98 2.10 -21.39 17.27
C GLY A 98 2.52 -21.33 15.81
N LEU A 99 1.58 -21.02 14.92
CA LEU A 99 1.84 -20.88 13.48
C LEU A 99 2.85 -19.75 13.20
N LEU A 100 2.75 -18.62 13.90
CA LEU A 100 3.66 -17.49 13.76
C LEU A 100 5.09 -17.75 14.28
N GLN A 101 5.33 -18.81 15.06
CA GLN A 101 6.71 -19.19 15.44
C GLN A 101 7.52 -19.69 14.23
N ASN A 102 6.85 -20.11 13.16
CA ASN A 102 7.51 -20.54 11.94
C ASN A 102 8.17 -19.35 11.22
N PRO A 103 9.50 -19.34 11.05
CA PRO A 103 10.20 -18.22 10.42
C PRO A 103 9.80 -18.05 8.95
N HIS A 104 9.50 -19.15 8.26
CA HIS A 104 9.05 -19.11 6.88
C HIS A 104 7.71 -18.38 6.72
N LEU A 105 6.75 -18.64 7.62
CA LEU A 105 5.46 -17.96 7.62
C LEU A 105 5.62 -16.44 7.80
N ARG A 106 6.48 -16.03 8.73
CA ARG A 106 6.78 -14.61 8.95
C ARG A 106 7.42 -13.97 7.72
N GLN A 107 8.29 -14.69 7.02
CA GLN A 107 8.87 -14.22 5.77
C GLN A 107 7.82 -14.06 4.67
N LEU A 108 6.89 -15.01 4.52
CA LEU A 108 5.78 -14.91 3.57
C LEU A 108 4.92 -13.66 3.86
N LEU A 109 4.54 -13.45 5.12
CA LEU A 109 3.77 -12.27 5.53
C LEU A 109 4.51 -10.96 5.25
N LEU A 110 5.80 -10.88 5.59
CA LEU A 110 6.64 -9.70 5.30
C LEU A 110 6.84 -9.48 3.79
N ALA A 111 6.89 -10.56 3.01
CA ALA A 111 7.00 -10.47 1.55
C ALA A 111 5.72 -9.92 0.93
N ILE A 112 4.53 -10.32 1.41
CA ILE A 112 3.25 -9.71 0.98
C ILE A 112 3.23 -8.23 1.36
N ASP A 113 3.58 -7.89 2.60
CA ASP A 113 3.51 -6.52 3.11
C ASP A 113 4.34 -5.54 2.26
N ARG A 114 5.54 -5.97 1.86
CA ARG A 114 6.51 -5.19 1.08
C ARG A 114 6.33 -5.31 -0.44
N ALA A 115 5.52 -6.23 -0.93
CA ALA A 115 5.38 -6.47 -2.36
C ALA A 115 4.68 -5.33 -3.08
N GLN A 116 5.17 -5.02 -4.28
CA GLN A 116 4.53 -4.08 -5.20
C GLN A 116 3.25 -4.67 -5.81
N ASP A 117 3.21 -6.00 -6.01
CA ASP A 117 2.05 -6.73 -6.52
C ASP A 117 1.53 -7.72 -5.47
N LYS A 118 0.77 -7.19 -4.49
CA LYS A 118 0.25 -7.96 -3.35
C LYS A 118 -0.72 -9.05 -3.78
N SER A 119 -1.56 -8.75 -4.77
CA SER A 119 -2.62 -9.65 -5.28
C SER A 119 -2.03 -10.93 -5.87
N SER A 120 -1.01 -10.80 -6.73
CA SER A 120 -0.37 -11.98 -7.33
C SER A 120 0.45 -12.78 -6.32
N LEU A 121 1.11 -12.10 -5.36
CA LEU A 121 1.89 -12.77 -4.33
C LEU A 121 0.98 -13.55 -3.37
N LEU A 122 -0.13 -12.93 -2.95
CA LEU A 122 -1.14 -13.57 -2.12
C LEU A 122 -1.67 -14.84 -2.79
N ARG A 123 -2.05 -14.79 -4.07
CA ARG A 123 -2.50 -15.98 -4.83
C ARG A 123 -1.45 -17.09 -4.90
N LYS A 124 -0.16 -16.75 -4.92
CA LYS A 124 0.92 -17.74 -4.87
C LYS A 124 1.02 -18.37 -3.49
N PHE A 125 0.95 -17.56 -2.44
CA PHE A 125 1.07 -18.06 -1.07
C PHE A 125 -0.19 -18.80 -0.61
N MET A 126 -1.35 -18.54 -1.19
CA MET A 126 -2.55 -19.37 -1.00
C MET A 126 -2.39 -20.82 -1.51
N GLN A 127 -1.31 -21.14 -2.23
CA GLN A 127 -0.99 -22.52 -2.61
C GLN A 127 -0.07 -23.21 -1.58
N GLU A 128 0.51 -22.46 -0.64
CA GLU A 128 1.33 -23.00 0.44
C GLU A 128 0.41 -23.47 1.58
N PRO A 129 0.46 -24.77 1.98
CA PRO A 129 -0.44 -25.30 3.01
C PRO A 129 -0.29 -24.56 4.35
N LEU A 130 0.94 -24.17 4.68
CA LEU A 130 1.27 -23.42 5.89
C LEU A 130 0.59 -22.04 5.95
N PHE A 131 0.46 -21.37 4.80
CA PHE A 131 -0.18 -20.06 4.73
C PHE A 131 -1.72 -20.21 4.75
N VAL A 132 -2.24 -21.27 4.15
CA VAL A 132 -3.68 -21.61 4.21
C VAL A 132 -4.10 -21.90 5.66
N GLU A 133 -3.35 -22.72 6.40
CA GLU A 133 -3.63 -22.99 7.82
C GLU A 133 -3.65 -21.70 8.66
N PHE A 134 -2.74 -20.77 8.37
CA PHE A 134 -2.75 -19.46 9.02
C PHE A 134 -3.95 -18.61 8.65
N ALA A 135 -4.36 -18.60 7.38
CA ALA A 135 -5.53 -17.86 6.93
C ALA A 135 -6.80 -18.43 7.57
N ASP A 136 -6.97 -19.76 7.58
CA ASP A 136 -8.10 -20.44 8.20
C ASP A 136 -8.17 -20.17 9.70
N CYS A 137 -7.02 -20.17 10.39
CA CYS A 137 -6.94 -19.81 11.81
C CYS A 137 -7.32 -18.34 12.05
N CYS A 138 -6.86 -17.42 11.20
CA CYS A 138 -7.28 -16.02 11.27
C CYS A 138 -8.80 -15.88 11.08
N LEU A 139 -9.33 -16.52 10.05
CA LEU A 139 -10.74 -16.48 9.66
C LEU A 139 -11.64 -17.04 10.76
N SER A 140 -11.29 -18.16 11.39
CA SER A 140 -12.08 -18.75 12.47
C SER A 140 -12.22 -17.83 13.69
N ILE A 141 -11.24 -16.94 13.92
CA ILE A 141 -11.24 -15.98 15.03
C ILE A 141 -12.03 -14.72 14.68
N VAL A 142 -11.88 -14.19 13.45
CA VAL A 142 -12.54 -12.94 13.03
C VAL A 142 -13.98 -13.15 12.58
N GLU A 143 -14.26 -14.32 12.02
CA GLU A 143 -15.55 -14.83 11.57
C GLU A 143 -15.78 -16.19 12.25
N PRO A 144 -16.09 -16.19 13.56
CA PRO A 144 -16.53 -17.42 14.21
C PRO A 144 -17.73 -17.94 13.41
N PRO A 145 -17.79 -19.24 13.08
CA PRO A 145 -18.93 -19.79 12.37
C PRO A 145 -20.16 -19.46 13.22
N GLU A 146 -21.03 -18.61 12.69
CA GLU A 146 -22.33 -18.42 13.28
C GLU A 146 -22.91 -19.82 13.43
N LYS A 147 -23.24 -20.19 14.67
CA LYS A 147 -24.01 -21.41 14.93
C LYS A 147 -25.12 -21.41 13.90
N GLU A 148 -25.06 -22.40 13.01
CA GLU A 148 -26.12 -22.74 12.07
C GLU A 148 -27.44 -22.42 12.77
N ASN A 149 -28.17 -21.44 12.25
CA ASN A 149 -29.51 -21.15 12.71
C ASN A 149 -30.28 -22.47 12.54
N VAL A 150 -30.34 -23.25 13.62
CA VAL A 150 -31.15 -24.45 13.70
C VAL A 150 -32.57 -23.94 13.53
N LEU A 151 -33.06 -24.03 12.29
CA LEU A 151 -34.40 -23.65 11.91
C LEU A 151 -35.35 -24.46 12.81
N PRO A 152 -36.10 -23.84 13.75
CA PRO A 152 -37.07 -24.60 14.52
C PRO A 152 -38.13 -25.11 13.53
N LYS A 153 -38.31 -26.43 13.53
CA LYS A 153 -39.27 -27.16 12.70
C LYS A 153 -40.66 -27.10 13.31
#